data_AF-A0A4Q5ERW6-F1
#
_entry.id   AF-A0A4Q5ERW6-F1
#
_cell.length_a   1.000
_cell.length_b   1.000
_cell.length_c   1.000
_cell.angle_alpha   90.00
_cell.angle_beta   90.00
_cell.angle_gamma   90.00
#
_symmetry.space_group_name_H-M   'P 1'
#
loop_
_entity.id
_entity.type
_entity.pdbx_description
1 polymer ?
#
loop_
_entity_poly.entity_id
_entity_poly.type
_entity_poly.pdbx_seq_one_letter_code
_entity_poly.pdbx_strand_id
1 'polypeptide(L)'
;MQLATWGTYRFKADAQKCADEIMEICEELESATPQQILEKARDGNTELHKCFTWDDTEAAEKWRIAEARSVVRNLKIVEMKPDKESEPTTIRVFYKTDSSSGYKPTKLILNKPDEYKALVERCRSELLTVKQKFQNISEYEEIWEMIN
;
A
#
# COMPACT_ATOMS: atom_id res chain seq x y z
N MET A 1 1.01 0.95 -20.58
CA MET A 1 2.22 0.90 -19.73
C MET A 1 1.77 1.05 -18.29
N GLN A 2 2.13 0.12 -17.40
CA GLN A 2 1.87 0.27 -15.96
C GLN A 2 2.96 1.19 -15.39
N LEU A 3 2.57 2.31 -14.80
CA LEU A 3 3.47 3.22 -14.11
C LEU A 3 3.04 3.34 -12.65
N ALA A 4 4.01 3.26 -11.74
CA ALA A 4 3.76 3.60 -10.35
C ALA A 4 3.59 5.12 -10.19
N THR A 5 2.66 5.51 -9.34
CA THR A 5 2.36 6.89 -8.97
C THR A 5 2.05 6.98 -7.48
N TRP A 6 2.15 8.19 -6.94
CA TRP A 6 1.70 8.47 -5.58
C TRP A 6 0.20 8.74 -5.54
N GLY A 7 -0.47 8.13 -4.57
CA GLY A 7 -1.85 8.48 -4.20
C GLY A 7 -2.00 9.77 -3.42
N THR A 8 -0.91 10.52 -3.23
CA THR A 8 -0.84 11.76 -2.46
C THR A 8 0.22 12.70 -3.04
N TYR A 9 0.06 14.01 -2.87
CA TYR A 9 1.02 15.02 -3.32
C TYR A 9 2.19 15.26 -2.33
N ARG A 10 2.18 14.56 -1.17
CA ARG A 10 3.16 14.72 -0.10
C ARG A 10 4.57 14.31 -0.53
N PHE A 11 4.70 13.22 -1.28
CA PHE A 11 6.00 12.68 -1.67
C PHE A 11 6.50 13.39 -2.93
N LYS A 12 7.75 13.86 -2.88
CA LYS A 12 8.45 14.47 -4.04
C LYS A 12 9.40 13.49 -4.74
N ALA A 13 9.60 12.33 -4.13
CA ALA A 13 10.37 11.22 -4.69
C ALA A 13 9.71 10.65 -5.95
N ASP A 14 10.50 10.01 -6.81
CA ASP A 14 9.98 9.25 -7.94
C ASP A 14 9.25 7.98 -7.45
N ALA A 15 7.95 7.89 -7.74
CA ALA A 15 7.11 6.76 -7.29
C ALA A 15 7.54 5.42 -7.87
N GLN A 16 8.05 5.40 -9.11
CA GLN A 16 8.50 4.18 -9.76
C GLN A 16 9.76 3.67 -9.12
N LYS A 17 10.78 4.52 -8.94
CA LYS A 17 12.02 4.12 -8.27
C LYS A 17 11.78 3.66 -6.83
N CYS A 18 10.92 4.35 -6.07
CA CYS A 18 10.56 3.89 -4.73
C CYS A 18 9.82 2.55 -4.73
N ALA A 19 8.95 2.29 -5.73
CA ALA A 19 8.31 0.99 -5.88
C ALA A 19 9.33 -0.10 -6.20
N ASP A 20 10.27 0.17 -7.10
CA ASP A 20 11.33 -0.77 -7.50
C ASP A 20 12.23 -1.12 -6.29
N GLU A 21 12.67 -0.14 -5.51
CA GLU A 21 13.46 -0.37 -4.29
C GLU A 21 12.73 -1.20 -3.23
N ILE A 22 11.40 -1.07 -3.11
CA ILE A 22 10.61 -1.92 -2.21
C ILE A 22 10.42 -3.32 -2.82
N MET A 23 10.31 -3.43 -4.15
CA MET A 23 10.25 -4.74 -4.82
C MET A 23 11.53 -5.53 -4.62
N GLU A 24 12.71 -4.90 -4.69
CA GLU A 24 14.00 -5.55 -4.37
C GLU A 24 13.97 -6.22 -2.98
N ILE A 25 13.48 -5.51 -1.95
CA ILE A 25 13.32 -6.09 -0.61
C ILE A 25 12.39 -7.31 -0.64
N CYS A 26 11.30 -7.24 -1.40
CA CYS A 26 10.34 -8.34 -1.52
C CYS A 26 10.89 -9.53 -2.33
N GLU A 27 11.80 -9.31 -3.27
CA GLU A 27 12.47 -10.38 -4.02
C GLU A 27 13.40 -11.18 -3.11
N GLU A 28 14.06 -10.52 -2.16
CA GLU A 28 14.94 -11.17 -1.19
C GLU A 28 14.18 -11.85 -0.03
N LEU A 29 13.12 -11.21 0.48
CA LEU A 29 12.49 -11.57 1.76
C LEU A 29 11.00 -11.92 1.66
N GLU A 30 10.48 -12.06 0.43
CA GLU A 30 9.06 -12.27 0.06
C GLU A 30 8.07 -11.17 0.50
N SER A 31 8.49 -10.28 1.40
CA SER A 31 7.72 -9.14 1.89
C SER A 31 8.63 -8.05 2.45
N ALA A 32 8.15 -6.81 2.41
CA ALA A 32 8.82 -5.65 2.97
C ALA A 32 8.09 -5.13 4.21
N THR A 33 8.70 -5.28 5.38
CA THR A 33 8.23 -4.66 6.62
C THR A 33 8.57 -3.17 6.66
N PRO A 34 7.82 -2.34 7.40
CA PRO A 34 8.17 -0.93 7.58
C PRO A 34 9.60 -0.70 8.06
N GLN A 35 10.12 -1.59 8.90
CA GLN A 35 11.49 -1.56 9.42
C GLN A 35 12.52 -1.78 8.30
N GLN A 36 12.32 -2.78 7.44
CA GLN A 36 13.22 -3.04 6.31
C GLN A 36 13.20 -1.89 5.29
N ILE A 37 12.04 -1.30 5.06
CA ILE A 37 11.91 -0.14 4.16
C ILE A 37 12.63 1.07 4.74
N LEU A 38 12.48 1.31 6.05
CA LEU A 38 13.24 2.35 6.73
C LEU A 38 14.75 2.10 6.61
N GLU A 39 15.20 0.87 6.83
CA GLU A 39 16.62 0.53 6.73
C GLU A 39 17.18 0.80 5.34
N LYS A 40 16.47 0.39 4.27
CA LYS A 40 16.83 0.73 2.89
C LYS A 40 16.88 2.25 2.69
N ALA A 41 15.89 2.98 3.21
CA ALA A 41 15.80 4.43 3.08
C ALA A 41 16.90 5.19 3.84
N ARG A 42 17.60 4.57 4.80
CA ARG A 42 18.73 5.21 5.51
C ARG A 42 19.89 5.54 4.59
N ASP A 43 20.06 4.77 3.51
CA ASP A 43 21.04 5.11 2.48
C ASP A 43 20.56 6.33 1.67
N GLY A 44 21.30 7.44 1.80
CA GLY A 44 21.00 8.71 1.15
C GLY A 44 21.03 8.67 -0.39
N ASN A 45 21.57 7.60 -0.99
CA ASN A 45 21.54 7.41 -2.44
C ASN A 45 20.23 6.83 -2.96
N THR A 46 19.39 6.28 -2.07
CA THR A 46 18.09 5.71 -2.44
C THR A 46 17.06 6.78 -2.72
N GLU A 47 16.12 6.50 -3.61
CA GLU A 47 14.97 7.37 -3.84
C GLU A 47 14.02 7.36 -2.62
N LEU A 48 13.90 6.21 -1.94
CA LEU A 48 13.15 6.08 -0.69
C LEU A 48 13.61 7.08 0.37
N HIS A 49 14.91 7.40 0.48
CA HIS A 49 15.44 8.37 1.45
C HIS A 49 14.69 9.71 1.45
N LYS A 50 14.29 10.18 0.26
CA LYS A 50 13.56 11.45 0.05
C LYS A 50 12.13 11.44 0.61
N CYS A 51 11.61 10.28 0.96
CA CYS A 51 10.27 10.13 1.53
C CYS A 51 10.23 10.31 3.06
N PHE A 52 11.37 10.39 3.73
CA PHE A 52 11.49 10.37 5.19
C PHE A 52 11.97 11.68 5.78
N THR A 53 11.65 11.88 7.06
CA THR A 53 12.16 12.99 7.86
C THR A 53 13.35 12.51 8.71
N TRP A 54 14.51 13.13 8.48
CA TRP A 54 15.78 12.81 9.14
C TRP A 54 16.14 13.85 10.20
N ASP A 55 15.30 13.98 11.24
CA ASP A 55 15.61 14.72 12.47
C ASP A 55 15.81 13.71 13.62
N ASP A 56 16.87 13.86 14.42
CA ASP A 56 17.41 12.83 15.32
C ASP A 56 16.97 12.98 16.78
N THR A 57 15.66 12.92 17.01
CA THR A 57 15.07 12.83 18.37
C THR A 57 14.62 11.40 18.69
N GLU A 58 14.45 11.04 19.97
CA GLU A 58 13.97 9.69 20.35
C GLU A 58 12.58 9.34 19.77
N ALA A 59 11.73 10.35 19.54
CA ALA A 59 10.44 10.19 18.87
C ALA A 59 10.56 9.94 17.35
N ALA A 60 11.74 10.17 16.76
CA ALA A 60 11.96 10.10 15.33
C ALA A 60 11.86 8.68 14.78
N GLU A 61 12.25 7.65 15.54
CA GLU A 61 12.24 6.28 15.00
C GLU A 61 10.80 5.77 14.78
N LYS A 62 9.92 5.94 15.77
CA LYS A 62 8.50 5.58 15.63
C LYS A 62 7.83 6.41 14.54
N TRP A 63 8.21 7.68 14.41
CA TRP A 63 7.75 8.56 13.34
C TRP A 63 8.16 8.03 11.96
N ARG A 64 9.44 7.69 11.77
CA ARG A 64 9.97 7.14 10.52
C ARG A 64 9.31 5.82 10.16
N ILE A 65 9.03 4.95 11.13
CA ILE A 65 8.24 3.73 10.87
C ILE A 65 6.81 4.05 10.40
N ALA A 66 6.19 5.11 10.92
CA ALA A 66 4.91 5.59 10.41
C ALA A 66 5.04 6.19 8.98
N GLU A 67 6.14 6.88 8.68
CA GLU A 67 6.45 7.36 7.32
C GLU A 67 6.64 6.20 6.34
N ALA A 68 7.36 5.13 6.71
CA ALA A 68 7.48 3.92 5.90
C ALA A 68 6.11 3.31 5.59
N ARG A 69 5.20 3.22 6.58
CA ARG A 69 3.81 2.78 6.35
C ARG A 69 3.04 3.72 5.44
N SER A 70 3.34 5.01 5.48
CA SER A 70 2.70 6.01 4.60
C SER A 70 3.15 5.84 3.16
N VAL A 71 4.47 5.66 2.93
CA VAL A 71 5.06 5.42 1.61
C VAL A 71 4.37 4.25 0.92
N VAL A 72 4.38 3.06 1.54
CA VAL A 72 3.85 1.85 0.90
C VAL A 72 2.35 1.95 0.61
N ARG A 73 1.57 2.52 1.54
CA ARG A 73 0.10 2.66 1.36
C ARG A 73 -0.28 3.62 0.25
N ASN A 74 0.61 4.53 -0.14
CA ASN A 74 0.37 5.53 -1.17
C ASN A 74 0.96 5.14 -2.53
N LEU A 75 1.78 4.10 -2.63
CA LEU A 75 2.23 3.59 -3.92
C LEU A 75 1.09 2.88 -4.65
N LYS A 76 0.79 3.36 -5.86
CA LYS A 76 -0.27 2.86 -6.72
C LYS A 76 0.24 2.64 -8.14
N ILE A 77 -0.23 1.60 -8.84
CA ILE A 77 -0.06 1.42 -10.28
C ILE A 77 -1.29 2.00 -10.97
N VAL A 78 -1.04 2.80 -12.00
CA VAL A 78 -2.09 3.28 -12.91
C VAL A 78 -2.10 2.38 -14.14
N GLU A 79 -3.23 1.72 -14.37
CA GLU A 79 -3.50 0.98 -15.60
C GLU A 79 -4.30 1.86 -16.56
N MET A 80 -3.65 2.28 -17.65
CA MET A 80 -4.37 2.86 -18.79
C MET A 80 -5.01 1.73 -19.58
N LYS A 81 -6.35 1.63 -19.53
CA LYS A 81 -7.08 0.77 -20.45
C LYS A 81 -6.95 1.34 -21.88
N PRO A 82 -6.83 0.49 -22.91
CA PRO A 82 -6.67 0.95 -24.29
C PRO A 82 -7.89 1.72 -24.81
N ASP A 83 -9.08 1.50 -24.23
CA ASP A 83 -10.27 2.31 -24.51
C ASP A 83 -10.22 3.63 -23.73
N LYS A 84 -10.14 4.72 -24.49
CA LYS A 84 -9.98 6.12 -24.02
C LYS A 84 -11.14 6.63 -23.14
N GLU A 85 -12.23 5.90 -23.02
CA GLU A 85 -13.43 6.29 -22.25
C GLU A 85 -13.47 5.74 -20.83
N SER A 86 -12.61 4.78 -20.48
CA SER A 86 -12.57 4.26 -19.11
C SER A 86 -11.65 5.11 -18.23
N GLU A 87 -12.14 5.53 -17.07
CA GLU A 87 -11.28 6.15 -16.06
C GLU A 87 -10.10 5.23 -15.70
N PRO A 88 -8.89 5.79 -15.53
CA PRO A 88 -7.71 5.01 -15.16
C PRO A 88 -7.95 4.24 -13.87
N THR A 89 -7.85 2.91 -13.93
CA THR A 89 -7.99 2.08 -12.74
C THR A 89 -6.71 2.16 -11.93
N THR A 90 -6.84 2.62 -10.68
CA THR A 90 -5.69 2.81 -9.80
C THR A 90 -5.64 1.68 -8.77
N ILE A 91 -4.60 0.86 -8.84
CA ILE A 91 -4.44 -0.34 -8.02
C ILE A 91 -3.29 -0.11 -7.04
N ARG A 92 -3.41 -0.51 -5.76
CA ARG A 92 -2.26 -0.41 -4.84
C ARG A 92 -1.17 -1.39 -5.27
N VAL A 93 0.09 -0.98 -5.13
CA VAL A 93 1.23 -1.84 -5.51
C VAL A 93 1.47 -2.94 -4.49
N PHE A 94 1.23 -2.64 -3.22
CA PHE A 94 1.51 -3.54 -2.12
C PHE A 94 0.31 -3.70 -1.18
N TYR A 95 0.13 -4.92 -0.69
CA TYR A 95 -0.88 -5.28 0.31
C TYR A 95 -0.27 -6.07 1.45
N LYS A 96 -0.92 -6.03 2.62
CA LYS A 96 -0.66 -6.97 3.70
C LYS A 96 -1.71 -8.07 3.65
N THR A 97 -1.30 -9.34 3.56
CA THR A 97 -2.24 -10.47 3.56
C THR A 97 -2.61 -10.92 4.97
N ASP A 98 -1.77 -10.64 5.96
CA ASP A 98 -2.05 -10.89 7.38
C ASP A 98 -1.52 -9.74 8.27
N SER A 99 -1.71 -9.85 9.59
CA SER A 99 -1.30 -8.82 10.56
C SER A 99 0.20 -8.83 10.86
N SER A 100 0.83 -10.01 10.79
CA SER A 100 2.22 -10.29 11.18
C SER A 100 3.24 -10.11 10.07
N SER A 101 2.87 -10.34 8.81
CA SER A 101 3.79 -10.28 7.67
C SER A 101 4.06 -8.84 7.21
N GLY A 102 5.06 -8.67 6.34
CA GLY A 102 5.32 -7.40 5.67
C GLY A 102 4.30 -7.08 4.57
N TYR A 103 4.55 -6.00 3.85
CA TYR A 103 3.84 -5.69 2.62
C TYR A 103 4.35 -6.57 1.48
N LYS A 104 3.43 -7.14 0.70
CA LYS A 104 3.73 -8.02 -0.43
C LYS A 104 3.27 -7.37 -1.74
N PRO A 105 4.03 -7.50 -2.84
CA PRO A 105 3.62 -6.98 -4.14
C PRO A 105 2.34 -7.66 -4.61
N THR A 106 1.42 -6.90 -5.23
CA THR A 106 0.16 -7.43 -5.77
C THR A 106 0.41 -8.60 -6.74
N LYS A 107 1.44 -8.51 -7.58
CA LYS A 107 1.83 -9.59 -8.51
C LYS A 107 2.20 -10.90 -7.78
N LEU A 108 2.90 -10.81 -6.66
CA LEU A 108 3.28 -11.98 -5.86
C LEU A 108 2.07 -12.62 -5.21
N ILE A 109 1.16 -11.81 -4.67
CA ILE A 109 -0.08 -12.29 -4.04
C ILE A 109 -0.95 -13.03 -5.05
N LEU A 110 -1.13 -12.46 -6.25
CA LEU A 110 -1.97 -13.07 -7.29
C LEU A 110 -1.43 -14.42 -7.79
N ASN A 111 -0.12 -14.63 -7.74
CA ASN A 111 0.53 -15.87 -8.17
C ASN A 111 0.58 -16.95 -7.06
N LYS A 112 0.25 -16.62 -5.81
CA LYS A 112 0.24 -17.55 -4.66
C LYS A 112 -1.20 -17.75 -4.15
N PRO A 113 -1.84 -18.90 -4.43
CA PRO A 113 -3.25 -19.12 -4.09
C PRO A 113 -3.61 -18.88 -2.61
N ASP A 114 -2.73 -19.29 -1.69
CA ASP A 114 -2.95 -19.11 -0.25
C ASP A 114 -2.90 -17.63 0.17
N GLU A 115 -1.99 -16.85 -0.41
CA GLU A 115 -1.86 -15.41 -0.17
C GLU A 115 -3.06 -14.65 -0.73
N TYR A 116 -3.52 -15.03 -1.93
CA TYR A 116 -4.73 -14.47 -2.52
C TYR A 116 -5.96 -14.76 -1.64
N LYS A 117 -6.09 -16.00 -1.16
CA LYS A 117 -7.16 -16.37 -0.23
C LYS A 117 -7.12 -15.54 1.06
N ALA A 118 -5.93 -15.34 1.63
CA ALA A 118 -5.76 -14.48 2.81
C ALA A 118 -6.17 -13.03 2.54
N LEU A 119 -5.83 -12.48 1.36
CA LEU A 119 -6.28 -11.15 0.95
C LEU A 119 -7.81 -11.05 0.83
N VAL A 120 -8.46 -12.08 0.29
CA VAL A 120 -9.93 -12.15 0.18
C VAL A 120 -10.60 -12.20 1.56
N GLU A 121 -10.12 -13.03 2.47
CA GLU A 121 -10.66 -13.11 3.84
C GLU A 121 -10.45 -11.80 4.62
N ARG A 122 -9.33 -11.13 4.39
CA ARG A 122 -9.10 -9.79 4.92
C ARG A 122 -10.11 -8.79 4.37
N CYS A 123 -10.33 -8.75 3.05
CA CYS A 123 -11.32 -7.89 2.41
C CYS A 123 -12.71 -8.10 3.03
N ARG A 124 -13.12 -9.37 3.17
CA ARG A 124 -14.37 -9.75 3.81
C ARG A 124 -14.46 -9.22 5.25
N SER A 125 -13.40 -9.38 6.04
CA SER A 125 -13.34 -8.92 7.44
C SER A 125 -13.43 -7.40 7.56
N GLU A 126 -12.77 -6.67 6.66
CA GLU A 126 -12.83 -5.20 6.59
C GLU A 126 -14.25 -4.72 6.23
N LEU A 127 -14.90 -5.33 5.24
CA LEU A 127 -16.29 -5.02 4.86
C LEU A 127 -17.29 -5.33 5.98
N LEU A 128 -17.12 -6.47 6.68
CA LEU A 128 -17.94 -6.78 7.85
C LEU A 128 -17.78 -5.75 8.97
N THR A 129 -16.55 -5.28 9.20
CA THR A 129 -16.27 -4.24 10.19
C THR A 129 -16.97 -2.92 9.81
N VAL A 130 -16.95 -2.54 8.53
CA VAL A 130 -17.68 -1.36 8.03
C VAL A 130 -19.18 -1.52 8.25
N LYS A 131 -19.75 -2.68 7.87
CA LYS A 131 -21.16 -2.98 8.10
C LYS A 131 -21.53 -2.87 9.58
N GLN A 132 -20.77 -3.52 10.47
CA GLN A 132 -21.01 -3.47 11.91
C GLN A 132 -20.90 -2.06 12.50
N LYS A 133 -19.98 -1.24 11.99
CA LYS A 133 -19.80 0.14 12.46
C LYS A 133 -21.03 1.02 12.21
N PHE A 134 -21.74 0.78 11.11
CA PHE A 134 -22.85 1.63 10.66
C PHE A 134 -24.22 0.97 10.73
N GLN A 135 -24.32 -0.29 11.17
CA GLN A 135 -25.58 -1.04 11.27
C GLN A 135 -26.67 -0.37 12.13
N ASN A 136 -26.30 0.56 13.02
CA ASN A 136 -27.24 1.27 13.89
C ASN A 136 -27.82 2.55 13.25
N ILE A 137 -27.42 2.88 12.02
CA ILE A 137 -28.00 3.98 11.26
C ILE A 137 -29.26 3.46 10.59
N SER A 138 -30.40 4.13 10.80
CA SER A 138 -31.70 3.75 10.25
C SER A 138 -31.69 3.59 8.73
N GLU A 139 -30.95 4.47 8.06
CA GLU A 139 -30.82 4.55 6.60
C GLU A 139 -29.64 3.71 6.08
N TYR A 140 -29.01 2.87 6.90
CA TYR A 140 -27.80 2.12 6.50
C TYR A 140 -28.02 1.27 5.24
N GLU A 141 -29.13 0.53 5.15
CA GLU A 141 -29.41 -0.32 3.99
C GLU A 141 -29.61 0.53 2.72
N GLU A 142 -30.30 1.67 2.81
CA GLU A 142 -30.47 2.62 1.69
C GLU A 142 -29.11 3.19 1.22
N ILE A 143 -28.27 3.64 2.16
CA ILE A 143 -26.94 4.17 1.86
C ILE A 143 -26.05 3.08 1.25
N TRP A 144 -26.17 1.84 1.71
CA TRP A 144 -25.40 0.71 1.20
C TRP A 144 -25.81 0.34 -0.24
N GLU A 145 -27.09 0.42 -0.58
CA GLU A 145 -27.58 0.22 -1.94
C GLU A 145 -27.11 1.32 -2.91
N MET A 146 -27.01 2.58 -2.47
CA MET A 146 -26.55 3.69 -3.31
C MET A 146 -25.11 3.55 -3.83
N ILE A 147 -24.30 2.66 -3.24
CA ILE A 147 -22.88 2.47 -3.59
C ILE A 147 -22.55 1.11 -4.23
N ASN A 148 -23.53 0.20 -4.33
CA ASN A 148 -23.39 -1.08 -5.06
C ASN A 148 -23.80 -0.92 -6.52
#